data_AF-A0A538KYR0-F1
#
_entry.id   AF-A0A538KYR0-F1
#
_cell.length_a   1.000
_cell.length_b   1.000
_cell.length_c   1.000
_cell.angle_alpha   90.00
_cell.angle_beta   90.00
_cell.angle_gamma   90.00
#
_symmetry.space_group_name_H-M   'P 1'
#
loop_
_entity.id
_entity.type
_entity.pdbx_description
1 polymer ?
#
loop_
_entity_poly.entity_id
_entity_poly.type
_entity_poly.pdbx_seq_one_letter_code
_entity_poly.pdbx_strand_id
1 'polypeptide(L)'
;MRVRDAAGRHPTIPFWLGEAPGRTEELSEEVSKLRRGVAERSDDGGRDAAIEYVEEVSGIEDFAAALVVDYLNAGRAALGGVLPSDEDIVFERFFDESGGMQLIIHAPLGSRINRALGVGLRKKFCLNFDFELQAAASNDAALLSLGPQHSFPLEDVPAFLRSHNVQDAVTQAVLRSPMFTARWRWNLNRSLAVLRRKGGKLNPFNIQRMEADDVMAAVFPSLAACQDNTPAGPVEIPDHPLVRETLNDCLTEAMDIDGLKALVTRFEQGTIRVHFVDTVEPSVLAHEILNGAPFTYLDEDGEIGERRSRAVPLRRGLPVEPRELGRLDPDAIARVRAEAVPDVRDPDELHDVLLSLVAARPRQEWTEHFQALAAGGRCFEVHRVDATDVLWAATERRGELEALFPGARFVEDHQLPPALAARGGADPDGAEVQMVQGHLEISGPVTVGDLATATALSNSSVTIALEALRARGIAVAGEFEPDEGLQWCARRLLARIHSYTRERRRAQVRPVSREEWEQFLQAWWHVAPGTQLHGRAGVAEVIEQLQGAEWPAGDWERI
;
A
#
# COMPACT_ATOMS: atom_id res chain seq x y z
N MET A 1 -12.94 -7.73 -42.40
CA MET A 1 -11.46 -7.65 -42.37
C MET A 1 -10.91 -8.80 -43.21
N ARG A 2 -9.96 -8.56 -44.11
CA ARG A 2 -9.20 -9.65 -44.76
C ARG A 2 -7.91 -9.83 -43.97
N VAL A 3 -7.73 -10.99 -43.35
CA VAL A 3 -6.49 -11.36 -42.68
C VAL A 3 -5.45 -11.64 -43.78
N ARG A 4 -4.22 -11.12 -43.61
CA ARG A 4 -3.07 -11.39 -44.49
C ARG A 4 -1.95 -11.98 -43.64
N ASP A 5 -1.11 -12.80 -44.28
CA ASP A 5 0.07 -13.42 -43.67
C ASP A 5 1.00 -12.36 -43.05
N ALA A 6 1.39 -12.58 -41.79
CA ALA A 6 2.18 -11.66 -40.98
C ALA A 6 3.70 -11.80 -41.17
N ALA A 7 4.17 -12.67 -42.08
CA ALA A 7 5.57 -12.78 -42.50
C ALA A 7 6.59 -12.82 -41.34
N GLY A 8 6.31 -13.63 -40.31
CA GLY A 8 7.20 -13.82 -39.16
C GLY A 8 7.20 -12.68 -38.13
N ARG A 9 6.30 -11.70 -38.23
CA ARG A 9 6.09 -10.73 -37.14
C ARG A 9 5.54 -11.46 -35.91
N HIS A 10 6.05 -11.10 -34.73
CA HIS A 10 5.53 -11.60 -33.46
C HIS A 10 4.01 -11.39 -33.41
N PRO A 11 3.24 -12.42 -33.04
CA PRO A 11 1.79 -12.28 -32.93
C PRO A 11 1.49 -11.20 -31.88
N THR A 12 0.84 -10.12 -32.30
CA THR A 12 0.14 -9.23 -31.37
C THR A 12 -1.03 -10.04 -30.84
N ILE A 13 -0.95 -10.50 -29.59
CA ILE A 13 -2.10 -11.08 -28.90
C ILE A 13 -3.20 -10.01 -28.95
N PRO A 14 -4.33 -10.26 -29.64
CA PRO A 14 -5.41 -9.28 -29.69
C PRO A 14 -5.91 -9.10 -28.26
N PHE A 15 -5.71 -7.89 -27.73
CA PHE A 15 -6.27 -7.56 -26.43
C PHE A 15 -7.79 -7.43 -26.59
N TRP A 16 -8.54 -8.10 -25.72
CA TRP A 16 -9.97 -7.87 -25.58
C TRP A 16 -10.14 -6.86 -24.44
N LEU A 17 -10.09 -5.57 -24.76
CA LEU A 17 -10.54 -4.50 -23.85
C LEU A 17 -12.07 -4.51 -23.86
N GLY A 18 -12.65 -5.54 -23.25
CA GLY A 18 -14.07 -5.60 -22.92
C GLY A 18 -14.25 -5.15 -21.48
N GLU A 19 -15.21 -4.26 -21.26
CA GLU A 19 -15.73 -4.01 -19.92
C GLU A 19 -16.54 -5.25 -19.52
N ALA A 20 -15.96 -6.13 -18.70
CA ALA A 20 -16.67 -7.29 -18.18
C ALA A 20 -17.78 -6.82 -17.21
N PRO A 21 -18.96 -7.45 -17.23
CA PRO A 21 -19.98 -7.15 -16.23
C PRO A 21 -19.41 -7.42 -14.83
N GLY A 22 -19.67 -6.51 -13.89
CA GLY A 22 -19.31 -6.71 -12.50
C GLY A 22 -20.12 -7.83 -11.86
N ARG A 23 -19.59 -8.41 -10.78
CA ARG A 23 -20.34 -9.32 -9.90
C ARG A 23 -21.61 -8.62 -9.39
N THR A 24 -22.74 -9.32 -9.40
CA THR A 24 -24.00 -8.79 -8.86
C THR A 24 -23.95 -8.69 -7.34
N GLU A 25 -24.91 -7.98 -6.76
CA GLU A 25 -25.05 -7.88 -5.30
C GLU A 25 -25.26 -9.26 -4.69
N GLU A 26 -26.18 -10.06 -5.23
CA GLU A 26 -26.51 -11.39 -4.71
C GLU A 26 -25.30 -12.33 -4.74
N LEU A 27 -24.52 -12.33 -5.83
CA LEU A 27 -23.32 -13.17 -5.90
C LEU A 27 -22.22 -12.66 -4.96
N SER A 28 -22.15 -11.35 -4.70
CA SER A 28 -21.22 -10.76 -3.72
C SER A 28 -21.59 -11.14 -2.29
N GLU A 29 -22.90 -11.18 -1.98
CA GLU A 29 -23.40 -11.69 -0.70
C GLU A 29 -23.04 -13.18 -0.50
N GLU A 30 -23.25 -14.03 -1.51
CA GLU A 30 -22.92 -15.46 -1.41
C GLU A 30 -21.40 -15.71 -1.23
N VAL A 31 -20.56 -14.98 -1.96
CA VAL A 31 -19.10 -15.02 -1.76
C VAL A 31 -18.73 -14.60 -0.33
N SER A 32 -19.39 -13.58 0.19
CA SER A 32 -19.12 -13.08 1.54
C SER A 32 -19.61 -14.03 2.63
N LYS A 33 -20.77 -14.68 2.43
CA LYS A 33 -21.29 -15.75 3.30
C LYS A 33 -20.33 -16.93 3.35
N LEU A 34 -19.82 -17.39 2.20
CA LEU A 34 -18.83 -18.47 2.15
C LEU A 34 -17.57 -18.09 2.93
N ARG A 35 -17.04 -16.87 2.75
CA ARG A 35 -15.87 -16.40 3.49
C ARG A 35 -16.12 -16.38 5.01
N ARG A 36 -17.24 -15.82 5.47
CA ARG A 36 -17.60 -15.84 6.90
C ARG A 36 -17.70 -17.26 7.44
N GLY A 37 -18.41 -18.15 6.73
CA GLY A 37 -18.55 -19.54 7.16
C GLY A 37 -17.22 -20.29 7.24
N VAL A 38 -16.29 -20.07 6.29
CA VAL A 38 -14.94 -20.63 6.36
C VAL A 38 -14.17 -20.11 7.58
N ALA A 39 -14.26 -18.82 7.88
CA ALA A 39 -13.60 -18.23 9.05
C ALA A 39 -14.16 -18.80 10.36
N GLU A 40 -15.49 -18.83 10.51
CA GLU A 40 -16.19 -19.37 11.68
C GLU A 40 -15.84 -20.85 11.93
N ARG A 41 -15.90 -21.69 10.88
CA ARG A 41 -15.60 -23.12 11.01
C ARG A 41 -14.13 -23.41 11.26
N SER A 42 -13.24 -22.58 10.71
CA SER A 42 -11.81 -22.68 11.02
C SER A 42 -11.52 -22.39 12.49
N ASP A 43 -12.28 -21.49 13.12
CA ASP A 43 -12.14 -21.17 14.55
C ASP A 43 -12.72 -22.25 15.46
N ASP A 44 -13.93 -22.75 15.13
CA ASP A 44 -14.66 -23.70 15.98
C ASP A 44 -14.13 -25.14 15.87
N GLY A 45 -13.85 -25.58 14.64
CA GLY A 45 -13.59 -26.98 14.29
C GLY A 45 -12.27 -27.22 13.55
N GLY A 46 -11.48 -26.17 13.35
CA GLY A 46 -10.22 -26.25 12.61
C GLY A 46 -10.41 -26.41 11.10
N ARG A 47 -9.30 -26.74 10.43
CA ARG A 47 -9.22 -26.82 8.97
C ARG A 47 -10.24 -27.79 8.37
N ASP A 48 -10.39 -28.98 8.95
CA ASP A 48 -11.24 -30.04 8.38
C ASP A 48 -12.73 -29.67 8.41
N ALA A 49 -13.20 -28.99 9.46
CA ALA A 49 -14.58 -28.49 9.55
C ALA A 49 -14.87 -27.41 8.51
N ALA A 50 -13.88 -26.56 8.19
CA ALA A 50 -14.02 -25.57 7.13
C ALA A 50 -14.06 -26.22 5.74
N ILE A 51 -13.34 -27.33 5.52
CA ILE A 51 -13.37 -28.10 4.28
C ILE A 51 -14.76 -28.70 4.07
N GLU A 52 -15.29 -29.41 5.07
CA GLU A 52 -16.63 -30.01 5.02
C GLU A 52 -17.71 -28.96 4.71
N TYR A 53 -17.61 -27.77 5.30
CA TYR A 53 -18.51 -26.65 5.00
C TYR A 53 -18.42 -26.18 3.54
N VAL A 54 -17.21 -26.04 2.99
CA VAL A 54 -17.03 -25.64 1.59
C VAL A 54 -17.58 -26.70 0.64
N GLU A 55 -17.36 -27.99 0.93
CA GLU A 55 -17.95 -29.09 0.17
C GLU A 55 -19.49 -29.03 0.19
N GLU A 56 -20.10 -28.84 1.36
CA GLU A 56 -21.56 -28.78 1.52
C GLU A 56 -22.17 -27.60 0.74
N VAL A 57 -21.56 -26.42 0.82
CA VAL A 57 -22.13 -25.20 0.22
C VAL A 57 -21.90 -25.13 -1.29
N SER A 58 -20.74 -25.57 -1.77
CA SER A 58 -20.33 -25.38 -3.16
C SER A 58 -20.40 -26.65 -4.02
N GLY A 59 -20.50 -27.83 -3.41
CA GLY A 59 -20.54 -29.12 -4.11
C GLY A 59 -19.24 -29.48 -4.83
N ILE A 60 -18.11 -28.88 -4.44
CA ILE A 60 -16.78 -29.21 -4.98
C ILE A 60 -16.14 -30.37 -4.18
N GLU A 61 -15.14 -31.01 -4.77
CA GLU A 61 -14.40 -32.12 -4.15
C GLU A 61 -13.45 -31.65 -3.02
N ASP A 62 -13.17 -32.55 -2.08
CA ASP A 62 -12.27 -32.37 -0.92
C ASP A 62 -10.99 -31.62 -1.25
N PHE A 63 -10.27 -32.03 -2.31
CA PHE A 63 -9.02 -31.38 -2.69
C PHE A 63 -9.21 -29.90 -3.10
N ALA A 64 -10.27 -29.60 -3.85
CA ALA A 64 -10.58 -28.23 -4.24
C ALA A 64 -11.06 -27.40 -3.05
N ALA A 65 -11.87 -27.98 -2.16
CA ALA A 65 -12.33 -27.36 -0.92
C ALA A 65 -11.15 -27.05 0.01
N ALA A 66 -10.23 -27.98 0.18
CA ALA A 66 -8.98 -27.81 0.91
C ALA A 66 -8.16 -26.63 0.40
N LEU A 67 -7.98 -26.51 -0.92
CA LEU A 67 -7.26 -25.37 -1.52
C LEU A 67 -7.95 -24.03 -1.25
N VAL A 68 -9.29 -23.97 -1.31
CA VAL A 68 -10.05 -22.75 -1.00
C VAL A 68 -9.85 -22.37 0.46
N VAL A 69 -9.99 -23.33 1.38
CA VAL A 69 -9.81 -23.10 2.83
C VAL A 69 -8.40 -22.63 3.13
N ASP A 70 -7.38 -23.29 2.56
CA ASP A 70 -5.98 -22.93 2.77
C ASP A 70 -5.66 -21.52 2.24
N TYR A 71 -6.18 -21.17 1.07
CA TYR A 71 -6.03 -19.84 0.50
C TYR A 71 -6.70 -18.76 1.35
N LEU A 72 -7.93 -18.98 1.81
CA LEU A 72 -8.66 -18.03 2.64
C LEU A 72 -8.02 -17.88 4.03
N ASN A 73 -7.58 -18.98 4.65
CA ASN A 73 -6.90 -18.95 5.95
C ASN A 73 -5.54 -18.26 5.86
N ALA A 74 -4.78 -18.45 4.78
CA ALA A 74 -3.55 -17.69 4.54
C ALA A 74 -3.83 -16.19 4.39
N GLY A 75 -4.90 -15.81 3.66
CA GLY A 75 -5.34 -14.42 3.54
C GLY A 75 -5.75 -13.82 4.88
N ARG A 76 -6.57 -14.55 5.65
CA ARG A 76 -7.03 -14.16 6.98
C ARG A 76 -5.88 -13.92 7.94
N ALA A 77 -4.89 -14.81 7.97
CA ALA A 77 -3.71 -14.66 8.82
C ALA A 77 -2.88 -13.42 8.43
N ALA A 78 -2.70 -13.17 7.13
CA ALA A 78 -1.99 -11.99 6.64
C ALA A 78 -2.71 -10.68 7.00
N LEU A 79 -4.03 -10.70 7.07
CA LEU A 79 -4.90 -9.55 7.34
C LEU A 79 -5.28 -9.42 8.82
N GLY A 80 -4.42 -9.88 9.74
CA GLY A 80 -4.63 -9.68 11.18
C GLY A 80 -5.74 -10.53 11.79
N GLY A 81 -6.06 -11.68 11.19
CA GLY A 81 -7.08 -12.61 11.70
C GLY A 81 -8.50 -12.37 11.17
N VAL A 82 -8.67 -11.43 10.23
CA VAL A 82 -9.97 -11.09 9.65
C VAL A 82 -10.02 -11.48 8.18
N LEU A 83 -11.12 -12.09 7.76
CA LEU A 83 -11.37 -12.39 6.36
C LEU A 83 -12.35 -11.37 5.75
N PRO A 84 -11.98 -10.62 4.69
CA PRO A 84 -12.83 -9.58 4.12
C PRO A 84 -14.16 -10.13 3.60
N SER A 85 -15.27 -9.46 3.95
CA SER A 85 -16.65 -9.82 3.60
C SER A 85 -17.52 -8.57 3.40
N ASP A 86 -18.83 -8.69 3.18
CA ASP A 86 -19.76 -7.56 3.13
C ASP A 86 -19.99 -6.87 4.50
N GLU A 87 -19.51 -7.48 5.59
CA GLU A 87 -19.54 -6.91 6.94
C GLU A 87 -18.17 -6.44 7.45
N ASP A 88 -17.08 -6.94 6.85
CA ASP A 88 -15.70 -6.69 7.27
C ASP A 88 -14.89 -6.17 6.09
N ILE A 89 -14.59 -4.87 6.08
CA ILE A 89 -13.75 -4.24 5.06
C ILE A 89 -12.35 -4.06 5.63
N VAL A 90 -11.35 -4.53 4.89
CA VAL A 90 -9.95 -4.47 5.33
C VAL A 90 -9.17 -3.52 4.45
N PHE A 91 -8.54 -2.53 5.08
CA PHE A 91 -7.59 -1.61 4.45
C PHE A 91 -6.19 -2.14 4.72
N GLU A 92 -5.61 -2.76 3.70
CA GLU A 92 -4.25 -3.28 3.71
C GLU A 92 -3.29 -2.25 3.10
N ARG A 93 -2.15 -2.02 3.74
CA ARG A 93 -1.07 -1.20 3.17
C ARG A 93 0.29 -1.86 3.32
N PHE A 94 1.10 -1.80 2.27
CA PHE A 94 2.47 -2.32 2.29
C PHE A 94 3.39 -1.50 1.38
N PHE A 95 4.70 -1.63 1.59
CA PHE A 95 5.71 -0.95 0.80
C PHE A 95 5.95 -1.63 -0.56
N ASP A 96 6.10 -0.82 -1.62
CA ASP A 96 6.53 -1.28 -2.94
C ASP A 96 8.06 -1.23 -3.12
N GLU A 97 8.59 -1.75 -4.22
CA GLU A 97 10.05 -1.74 -4.48
C GLU A 97 10.62 -0.34 -4.80
N SER A 98 9.77 0.60 -5.18
CA SER A 98 10.18 1.98 -5.50
C SER A 98 10.17 2.91 -4.28
N GLY A 99 9.94 2.37 -3.08
CA GLY A 99 9.88 3.13 -1.82
C GLY A 99 8.56 3.87 -1.57
N GLY A 100 7.56 3.66 -2.42
CA GLY A 100 6.18 4.07 -2.13
C GLY A 100 5.41 2.95 -1.44
N MET A 101 4.09 3.07 -1.43
CA MET A 101 3.20 2.09 -0.83
C MET A 101 2.06 1.74 -1.78
N GLN A 102 1.45 0.59 -1.55
CA GLN A 102 0.17 0.24 -2.14
C GLN A 102 -0.88 0.21 -1.03
N LEU A 103 -2.02 0.82 -1.28
CA LEU A 103 -3.21 0.73 -0.43
C LEU A 103 -4.23 -0.14 -1.16
N ILE A 104 -4.64 -1.24 -0.53
CA ILE A 104 -5.66 -2.15 -1.02
C ILE A 104 -6.82 -2.14 -0.05
N ILE A 105 -8.01 -1.92 -0.60
CA ILE A 105 -9.28 -1.96 0.14
C ILE A 105 -9.97 -3.24 -0.26
N HIS A 106 -9.86 -4.26 0.59
CA HIS A 106 -10.54 -5.55 0.40
C HIS A 106 -12.01 -5.39 0.73
N ALA A 107 -12.81 -5.32 -0.33
CA ALA A 107 -14.25 -5.10 -0.30
C ALA A 107 -14.89 -6.03 -1.34
N PRO A 108 -15.33 -7.25 -0.96
CA PRO A 108 -15.94 -8.22 -1.87
C PRO A 108 -17.38 -7.84 -2.26
N LEU A 109 -17.60 -6.58 -2.58
CA LEU A 109 -18.90 -5.96 -2.91
C LEU A 109 -19.15 -5.86 -4.42
N GLY A 110 -18.22 -6.34 -5.25
CA GLY A 110 -18.34 -6.29 -6.71
C GLY A 110 -17.65 -5.07 -7.34
N SER A 111 -17.26 -5.22 -8.61
CA SER A 111 -16.37 -4.27 -9.27
C SER A 111 -16.99 -2.89 -9.51
N ARG A 112 -18.31 -2.79 -9.58
CA ARG A 112 -19.02 -1.52 -9.82
C ARG A 112 -18.95 -0.59 -8.62
N ILE A 113 -19.14 -1.12 -7.41
CA ILE A 113 -18.98 -0.39 -6.15
C ILE A 113 -17.49 -0.06 -5.94
N ASN A 114 -16.60 -1.04 -6.13
CA ASN A 114 -15.15 -0.84 -5.95
C ASN A 114 -14.56 0.16 -6.94
N ARG A 115 -15.08 0.21 -8.18
CA ARG A 115 -14.71 1.22 -9.19
C ARG A 115 -15.13 2.61 -8.74
N ALA A 116 -16.36 2.77 -8.25
CA ALA A 116 -16.84 4.04 -7.71
C ALA A 116 -16.00 4.50 -6.51
N LEU A 117 -15.68 3.57 -5.60
CA LEU A 117 -14.84 3.80 -4.43
C LEU A 117 -13.43 4.26 -4.84
N GLY A 118 -12.78 3.52 -5.75
CA GLY A 118 -11.44 3.84 -6.23
C GLY A 118 -11.37 5.19 -6.95
N VAL A 119 -12.33 5.48 -7.83
CA VAL A 119 -12.44 6.77 -8.53
C VAL A 119 -12.66 7.92 -7.53
N GLY A 120 -13.56 7.75 -6.57
CA GLY A 120 -13.88 8.76 -5.55
C GLY A 120 -12.68 9.06 -4.66
N LEU A 121 -12.03 8.03 -4.13
CA LEU A 121 -10.84 8.17 -3.28
C LEU A 121 -9.69 8.81 -4.06
N ARG A 122 -9.40 8.35 -5.28
CA ARG A 122 -8.36 8.95 -6.14
C ARG A 122 -8.52 10.46 -6.24
N LYS A 123 -9.74 10.95 -6.48
CA LYS A 123 -10.01 12.39 -6.58
C LYS A 123 -9.75 13.14 -5.27
N LYS A 124 -10.10 12.56 -4.13
CA LYS A 124 -9.83 13.17 -2.82
C LYS A 124 -8.34 13.21 -2.50
N PHE A 125 -7.60 12.16 -2.84
CA PHE A 125 -6.15 12.17 -2.75
C PHE A 125 -5.50 13.24 -3.64
N CYS A 126 -5.94 13.39 -4.89
CA CYS A 126 -5.47 14.46 -5.77
C CYS A 126 -5.65 15.86 -5.15
N LEU A 127 -6.81 16.12 -4.54
CA LEU A 127 -7.11 17.44 -3.94
C LEU A 127 -6.27 17.72 -2.68
N ASN A 128 -5.91 16.68 -1.93
CA ASN A 128 -5.15 16.83 -0.69
C ASN A 128 -3.63 16.84 -0.91
N PHE A 129 -3.13 16.16 -1.93
CA PHE A 129 -1.69 15.90 -2.14
C PHE A 129 -1.15 16.38 -3.50
N ASP A 130 -1.98 17.04 -4.33
CA ASP A 130 -1.63 17.65 -5.63
C ASP A 130 -0.90 16.69 -6.60
N PHE A 131 -1.32 15.42 -6.63
CA PHE A 131 -0.76 14.39 -7.51
C PHE A 131 -1.82 13.37 -7.94
N GLU A 132 -1.74 12.88 -9.18
CA GLU A 132 -2.64 11.83 -9.69
C GLU A 132 -2.14 10.43 -9.31
N LEU A 133 -2.97 9.67 -8.59
CA LEU A 133 -2.65 8.30 -8.20
C LEU A 133 -3.09 7.29 -9.27
N GLN A 134 -2.25 6.27 -9.49
CA GLN A 134 -2.67 5.07 -10.22
C GLN A 134 -3.70 4.31 -9.38
N ALA A 135 -4.78 3.84 -10.02
CA ALA A 135 -5.86 3.18 -9.30
C ALA A 135 -6.41 1.99 -10.10
N ALA A 136 -6.81 0.93 -9.41
CA ALA A 136 -7.45 -0.22 -10.01
C ALA A 136 -8.64 -0.70 -9.17
N ALA A 137 -9.60 -1.39 -9.78
CA ALA A 137 -10.71 -2.04 -9.09
C ALA A 137 -11.01 -3.41 -9.71
N SER A 138 -11.30 -4.38 -8.84
CA SER A 138 -11.77 -5.73 -9.13
C SER A 138 -13.07 -6.00 -8.38
N ASN A 139 -13.61 -7.22 -8.49
CA ASN A 139 -14.78 -7.61 -7.71
C ASN A 139 -14.52 -7.68 -6.21
N ASP A 140 -13.26 -7.89 -5.82
CA ASP A 140 -12.88 -8.15 -4.43
C ASP A 140 -12.12 -7.01 -3.77
N ALA A 141 -11.58 -6.07 -4.56
CA ALA A 141 -10.80 -4.98 -4.00
C ALA A 141 -10.74 -3.71 -4.88
N ALA A 142 -10.44 -2.59 -4.25
CA ALA A 142 -9.91 -1.38 -4.88
C ALA A 142 -8.44 -1.18 -4.49
N LEU A 143 -7.62 -0.67 -5.41
CA LEU A 143 -6.18 -0.43 -5.22
C LEU A 143 -5.84 1.03 -5.54
N LEU A 144 -4.99 1.63 -4.71
CA LEU A 144 -4.39 2.94 -4.90
C LEU A 144 -2.86 2.84 -4.72
N SER A 145 -2.10 3.22 -5.74
CA SER A 145 -0.64 3.29 -5.63
C SER A 145 -0.20 4.64 -5.07
N LEU A 146 0.43 4.62 -3.91
CA LEU A 146 0.86 5.79 -3.16
C LEU A 146 2.35 6.05 -3.41
N GLY A 147 2.69 7.26 -3.85
CA GLY A 147 4.09 7.72 -3.88
C GLY A 147 4.74 7.83 -2.49
N PRO A 148 6.07 7.91 -2.39
CA PRO A 148 6.81 8.00 -1.12
C PRO A 148 6.37 9.15 -0.20
N GLN A 149 5.92 10.26 -0.79
CA GLN A 149 5.44 11.47 -0.13
C GLN A 149 4.04 11.35 0.48
N HIS A 150 3.26 10.34 0.07
CA HIS A 150 1.90 10.15 0.58
C HIS A 150 1.97 9.31 1.85
N SER A 151 1.55 9.91 2.95
CA SER A 151 1.46 9.22 4.23
C SER A 151 0.36 9.83 5.08
N PHE A 152 -0.44 8.94 5.64
CA PHE A 152 -1.64 9.24 6.43
C PHE A 152 -1.96 8.01 7.28
N PRO A 153 -2.63 8.18 8.43
CA PRO A 153 -3.25 7.07 9.17
C PRO A 153 -4.27 6.33 8.30
N LEU A 154 -4.27 4.99 8.33
CA LEU A 154 -5.22 4.20 7.53
C LEU A 154 -6.66 4.42 8.00
N GLU A 155 -6.85 4.69 9.29
CA GLU A 155 -8.15 4.99 9.90
C GLU A 155 -8.84 6.24 9.33
N ASP A 156 -8.09 7.14 8.71
CA ASP A 156 -8.64 8.35 8.09
C ASP A 156 -9.24 8.09 6.70
N VAL A 157 -8.84 7.00 6.03
CA VAL A 157 -9.22 6.74 4.63
C VAL A 157 -10.74 6.62 4.44
N PRO A 158 -11.49 5.87 5.27
CA PRO A 158 -12.95 5.82 5.15
C PRO A 158 -13.60 7.20 5.25
N ALA A 159 -12.94 8.13 5.95
CA ALA A 159 -13.44 9.46 6.22
C ALA A 159 -13.22 10.46 5.06
N PHE A 160 -12.42 10.11 4.05
CA PHE A 160 -12.15 10.97 2.89
C PHE A 160 -13.36 11.13 1.97
N LEU A 161 -14.28 10.17 1.99
CA LEU A 161 -15.57 10.25 1.30
C LEU A 161 -16.68 10.46 2.33
N ARG A 162 -17.64 11.32 2.01
CA ARG A 162 -18.83 11.58 2.84
C ARG A 162 -20.10 11.30 2.06
N SER A 163 -21.08 10.69 2.70
CA SER A 163 -22.33 10.25 2.07
C SER A 163 -23.05 11.40 1.34
N HIS A 164 -23.04 12.60 1.94
CA HIS A 164 -23.69 13.79 1.39
C HIS A 164 -23.03 14.38 0.14
N ASN A 165 -21.74 14.09 -0.13
CA ASN A 165 -20.99 14.70 -1.25
C ASN A 165 -20.24 13.69 -2.14
N VAL A 166 -20.36 12.38 -1.86
CA VAL A 166 -19.64 11.34 -2.60
C VAL A 166 -20.02 11.32 -4.08
N GLN A 167 -21.29 11.55 -4.41
CA GLN A 167 -21.74 11.64 -5.80
C GLN A 167 -21.08 12.79 -6.54
N ASP A 168 -20.99 13.98 -5.93
CA ASP A 168 -20.37 15.13 -6.57
C ASP A 168 -18.87 14.90 -6.78
N ALA A 169 -18.20 14.30 -5.78
CA ALA A 169 -16.79 13.94 -5.86
C ALA A 169 -16.53 12.95 -7.01
N VAL A 170 -17.32 11.87 -7.11
CA VAL A 170 -17.21 10.88 -8.18
C VAL A 170 -17.58 11.48 -9.53
N THR A 171 -18.62 12.31 -9.60
CA THR A 171 -19.03 13.02 -10.82
C THR A 171 -17.87 13.83 -11.38
N GLN A 172 -17.22 14.64 -10.53
CA GLN A 172 -16.06 15.45 -10.92
C GLN A 172 -14.84 14.59 -11.30
N ALA A 173 -14.66 13.45 -10.64
CA ALA A 173 -13.58 12.52 -10.93
C ALA A 173 -13.74 11.81 -12.29
N VAL A 174 -14.97 11.48 -12.67
CA VAL A 174 -15.30 10.77 -13.90
C VAL A 174 -15.06 11.63 -15.15
N LEU A 175 -15.26 12.95 -15.07
CA LEU A 175 -15.17 13.84 -16.24
C LEU A 175 -13.86 13.71 -17.02
N ARG A 176 -12.74 13.50 -16.32
CA ARG A 176 -11.39 13.33 -16.92
C ARG A 176 -10.97 11.86 -17.03
N SER A 177 -11.89 10.91 -16.82
CA SER A 177 -11.57 9.48 -16.92
C SER A 177 -11.76 8.97 -18.36
N PRO A 178 -10.96 7.97 -18.80
CA PRO A 178 -11.15 7.31 -20.10
C PRO A 178 -12.57 6.73 -20.29
N MET A 179 -13.20 6.31 -19.20
CA MET A 179 -14.56 5.78 -19.16
C MET A 179 -15.59 6.80 -19.66
N PHE A 180 -15.47 8.06 -19.27
CA PHE A 180 -16.38 9.12 -19.73
C PHE A 180 -16.29 9.31 -21.23
N THR A 181 -15.08 9.37 -21.80
CA THR A 181 -14.87 9.50 -23.24
C THR A 181 -15.41 8.31 -24.01
N ALA A 182 -15.27 7.09 -23.47
CA ALA A 182 -15.83 5.88 -24.08
C ALA A 182 -17.37 5.91 -24.12
N ARG A 183 -18.00 6.21 -22.97
CA ARG A 183 -19.47 6.29 -22.84
C ARG A 183 -20.05 7.46 -23.63
N TRP A 184 -19.36 8.61 -23.69
CA TRP A 184 -19.73 9.74 -24.54
C TRP A 184 -19.87 9.32 -26.01
N ARG A 185 -18.87 8.61 -26.54
CA ARG A 185 -18.90 8.11 -27.93
C ARG A 185 -20.01 7.09 -28.15
N TRP A 186 -20.33 6.26 -27.16
CA TRP A 186 -21.45 5.32 -27.25
C TRP A 186 -22.80 6.06 -27.31
N ASN A 187 -22.96 7.09 -26.48
CA ASN A 187 -24.19 7.87 -26.40
C ASN A 187 -24.41 8.73 -27.62
N LEU A 188 -23.35 9.29 -28.22
CA LEU A 188 -23.42 9.95 -29.51
C LEU A 188 -23.85 9.01 -30.64
N ASN A 189 -23.38 7.77 -30.62
CA ASN A 189 -23.81 6.75 -31.58
C ASN A 189 -25.26 6.30 -31.34
N ARG A 190 -25.67 6.13 -30.07
CA ARG A 190 -27.02 5.71 -29.68
C ARG A 190 -28.07 6.78 -29.98
N SER A 191 -27.71 8.04 -29.79
CA SER A 191 -28.55 9.21 -30.11
C SER A 191 -28.53 9.61 -31.59
N LEU A 192 -27.70 8.97 -32.41
CA LEU A 192 -27.46 9.33 -33.82
C LEU A 192 -26.86 10.73 -34.02
N ALA A 193 -26.30 11.34 -32.98
CA ALA A 193 -25.55 12.59 -33.07
C ALA A 193 -24.23 12.42 -33.84
N VAL A 194 -23.59 11.26 -33.69
CA VAL A 194 -22.47 10.81 -34.55
C VAL A 194 -22.91 9.56 -35.27
N LEU A 195 -22.87 9.59 -36.60
CA LEU A 195 -23.39 8.51 -37.43
C LEU A 195 -22.34 7.43 -37.65
N ARG A 196 -22.69 6.17 -37.33
CA ARG A 196 -21.88 4.99 -37.69
C ARG A 196 -21.78 4.78 -39.20
N ARG A 197 -22.75 5.26 -39.98
CA ARG A 197 -22.77 5.17 -41.44
C ARG A 197 -23.17 6.51 -42.04
N LYS A 198 -22.38 6.99 -43.01
CA LYS A 198 -22.59 8.26 -43.70
C LYS A 198 -22.55 8.00 -45.21
N GLY A 199 -23.60 8.39 -45.93
CA GLY A 199 -23.70 8.15 -47.38
C GLY A 199 -23.60 6.67 -47.79
N GLY A 200 -24.19 5.76 -47.00
CA GLY A 200 -24.18 4.32 -47.28
C GLY A 200 -22.87 3.57 -46.97
N LYS A 201 -21.82 4.28 -46.53
CA LYS A 201 -20.53 3.69 -46.12
C LYS A 201 -20.36 3.72 -44.61
N LEU A 202 -19.54 2.82 -44.07
CA LEU A 202 -19.14 2.84 -42.66
C LEU A 202 -18.30 4.09 -42.41
N ASN A 203 -18.64 4.86 -41.37
CA ASN A 203 -17.85 5.99 -40.93
C ASN A 203 -16.59 5.44 -40.21
N PRO A 204 -15.36 5.73 -40.67
CA PRO A 204 -14.15 5.23 -40.02
C PRO A 204 -14.07 5.61 -38.54
N PHE A 205 -13.54 4.73 -37.69
CA PHE A 205 -13.50 4.95 -36.23
C PHE A 205 -12.71 6.20 -35.83
N ASN A 206 -11.61 6.52 -36.52
CA ASN A 206 -10.85 7.74 -36.27
C ASN A 206 -11.67 9.01 -36.56
N ILE A 207 -12.50 8.98 -37.61
CA ILE A 207 -13.41 10.09 -37.93
C ILE A 207 -14.53 10.19 -36.90
N GLN A 208 -15.12 9.07 -36.48
CA GLN A 208 -16.11 9.08 -35.39
C GLN A 208 -15.54 9.64 -34.08
N ARG A 209 -14.24 9.39 -33.79
CA ARG A 209 -13.57 9.98 -32.62
C ARG A 209 -13.43 11.49 -32.77
N MET A 210 -12.96 11.98 -33.92
CA MET A 210 -12.88 13.41 -34.21
C MET A 210 -14.25 14.10 -34.12
N GLU A 211 -15.28 13.54 -34.76
CA GLU A 211 -16.66 14.07 -34.69
C GLU A 211 -17.20 14.05 -33.25
N ALA A 212 -16.86 13.05 -32.44
CA ALA A 212 -17.25 13.00 -31.03
C ALA A 212 -16.56 14.06 -30.17
N ASP A 213 -15.29 14.33 -30.45
CA ASP A 213 -14.51 15.35 -29.76
C ASP A 213 -15.01 16.77 -30.17
N ASP A 214 -15.40 16.97 -31.45
CA ASP A 214 -16.04 18.21 -31.92
C ASP A 214 -17.38 18.48 -31.21
N VAL A 215 -18.22 17.44 -31.05
CA VAL A 215 -19.48 17.57 -30.30
C VAL A 215 -19.21 17.85 -28.81
N MET A 216 -18.16 17.28 -28.22
CA MET A 216 -17.75 17.60 -26.85
C MET A 216 -17.38 19.07 -26.71
N ALA A 217 -16.58 19.61 -27.63
CA ALA A 217 -16.20 21.03 -27.62
C ALA A 217 -17.40 21.97 -27.77
N ALA A 218 -18.41 21.57 -28.55
CA ALA A 218 -19.63 22.37 -28.74
C ALA A 218 -20.59 22.31 -27.54
N VAL A 219 -20.77 21.14 -26.93
CA VAL A 219 -21.78 20.89 -25.88
C VAL A 219 -21.22 21.07 -24.47
N PHE A 220 -19.95 20.73 -24.26
CA PHE A 220 -19.27 20.76 -22.97
C PHE A 220 -17.90 21.44 -23.07
N PRO A 221 -17.86 22.74 -23.44
CA PRO A 221 -16.63 23.46 -23.73
C PRO A 221 -15.67 23.53 -22.54
N SER A 222 -16.18 23.57 -21.31
CA SER A 222 -15.36 23.58 -20.08
C SER A 222 -14.55 22.29 -19.88
N LEU A 223 -15.04 21.15 -20.39
CA LEU A 223 -14.30 19.89 -20.34
C LEU A 223 -13.29 19.75 -21.50
N ALA A 224 -13.60 20.34 -22.65
CA ALA A 224 -12.72 20.37 -23.82
C ALA A 224 -11.64 21.48 -23.74
N ALA A 225 -11.76 22.40 -22.78
CA ALA A 225 -10.84 23.52 -22.62
C ALA A 225 -9.41 23.05 -22.33
N CYS A 226 -8.44 23.82 -22.81
CA CYS A 226 -7.04 23.61 -22.46
C CYS A 226 -6.85 23.67 -20.94
N GLN A 227 -6.06 22.75 -20.39
CA GLN A 227 -5.76 22.71 -18.96
C GLN A 227 -5.17 24.02 -18.46
N ASP A 228 -4.32 24.68 -19.26
CA ASP A 228 -3.70 25.97 -18.94
C ASP A 228 -4.71 27.12 -18.75
N ASN A 229 -5.90 27.01 -19.35
CA ASN A 229 -6.94 28.05 -19.30
C ASN A 229 -8.15 27.61 -18.46
N THR A 230 -8.09 26.43 -17.84
CA THR A 230 -9.21 25.93 -17.03
C THR A 230 -9.17 26.61 -15.66
N PRO A 231 -10.27 27.25 -15.21
CA PRO A 231 -10.32 27.85 -13.88
C PRO A 231 -10.06 26.80 -12.79
N ALA A 232 -9.36 27.20 -11.74
CA ALA A 232 -9.13 26.36 -10.57
C ALA A 232 -10.47 26.07 -9.87
N GLY A 233 -10.88 24.80 -9.81
CA GLY A 233 -12.10 24.38 -9.12
C GLY A 233 -12.88 23.27 -9.83
N PRO A 234 -14.11 22.97 -9.35
CA PRO A 234 -15.00 22.02 -9.99
C PRO A 234 -15.40 22.47 -11.40
N VAL A 235 -15.49 21.52 -12.33
CA VAL A 235 -15.96 21.77 -13.69
C VAL A 235 -17.48 21.97 -13.64
N GLU A 236 -17.95 23.11 -14.13
CA GLU A 236 -19.38 23.37 -14.32
C GLU A 236 -19.94 22.46 -15.41
N ILE A 237 -20.97 21.69 -15.05
CA ILE A 237 -21.58 20.67 -15.91
C ILE A 237 -22.79 21.29 -16.63
N PRO A 238 -22.78 21.37 -17.97
CA PRO A 238 -23.91 21.89 -18.73
C PRO A 238 -25.17 21.03 -18.58
N ASP A 239 -26.34 21.68 -18.51
CA ASP A 239 -27.63 20.99 -18.63
C ASP A 239 -27.90 20.61 -20.08
N HIS A 240 -27.32 19.49 -20.51
CA HIS A 240 -27.51 18.93 -21.84
C HIS A 240 -27.89 17.45 -21.76
N PRO A 241 -28.87 16.96 -22.53
CA PRO A 241 -29.29 15.55 -22.49
C PRO A 241 -28.15 14.55 -22.68
N LEU A 242 -27.25 14.78 -23.64
CA LEU A 242 -26.09 13.91 -23.87
C LEU A 242 -25.11 13.88 -22.69
N VAL A 243 -24.91 15.02 -22.01
CA VAL A 243 -24.01 15.12 -20.85
C VAL A 243 -24.63 14.39 -19.67
N ARG A 244 -25.91 14.64 -19.38
CA ARG A 244 -26.66 13.95 -18.32
C ARG A 244 -26.70 12.44 -18.52
N GLU A 245 -26.98 11.98 -19.73
CA GLU A 245 -27.02 10.55 -20.04
C GLU A 245 -25.64 9.90 -19.94
N THR A 246 -24.58 10.59 -20.38
CA THR A 246 -23.22 10.08 -20.26
C THR A 246 -22.75 10.00 -18.81
N LEU A 247 -23.08 10.99 -18.00
CA LEU A 247 -22.83 10.94 -16.56
C LEU A 247 -23.65 9.84 -15.90
N ASN A 248 -24.93 9.69 -16.26
CA ASN A 248 -25.78 8.61 -15.77
C ASN A 248 -25.15 7.23 -16.09
N ASP A 249 -24.85 6.94 -17.36
CA ASP A 249 -24.21 5.69 -17.77
C ASP A 249 -22.88 5.44 -17.01
N CYS A 250 -22.09 6.47 -16.76
CA CYS A 250 -20.86 6.31 -15.97
C CYS A 250 -21.14 5.97 -14.50
N LEU A 251 -22.12 6.62 -13.88
CA LEU A 251 -22.42 6.50 -12.45
C LEU A 251 -23.25 5.24 -12.13
N THR A 252 -24.09 4.78 -13.06
CA THR A 252 -25.11 3.75 -12.81
C THR A 252 -25.01 2.53 -13.71
N GLU A 253 -24.22 2.53 -14.79
CA GLU A 253 -23.99 1.31 -15.60
C GLU A 253 -22.57 0.79 -15.40
N ALA A 254 -21.57 1.65 -15.60
CA ALA A 254 -20.16 1.29 -15.40
C ALA A 254 -19.78 1.19 -13.91
N MET A 255 -20.51 1.93 -13.07
CA MET A 255 -20.34 1.98 -11.63
C MET A 255 -21.67 1.76 -10.92
N ASP A 256 -21.62 1.72 -9.60
CA ASP A 256 -22.81 1.76 -8.76
C ASP A 256 -22.65 2.87 -7.72
N ILE A 257 -23.15 4.05 -8.07
CA ILE A 257 -23.06 5.23 -7.19
C ILE A 257 -23.95 5.11 -5.96
N ASP A 258 -25.09 4.41 -6.05
CA ASP A 258 -26.00 4.27 -4.92
C ASP A 258 -25.48 3.21 -3.95
N GLY A 259 -24.92 2.12 -4.46
CA GLY A 259 -24.15 1.16 -3.67
C GLY A 259 -22.95 1.81 -2.96
N LEU A 260 -22.22 2.71 -3.62
CA LEU A 260 -21.15 3.48 -2.96
C LEU A 260 -21.68 4.40 -1.86
N LYS A 261 -22.78 5.14 -2.08
CA LYS A 261 -23.40 5.97 -1.03
C LYS A 261 -23.81 5.13 0.16
N ALA A 262 -24.41 3.96 -0.08
CA ALA A 262 -24.80 3.03 0.97
C ALA A 262 -23.57 2.57 1.77
N LEU A 263 -22.49 2.18 1.09
CA LEU A 263 -21.22 1.79 1.74
C LEU A 263 -20.64 2.92 2.60
N VAL A 264 -20.55 4.14 2.07
CA VAL A 264 -20.03 5.29 2.83
C VAL A 264 -20.93 5.63 4.03
N THR A 265 -22.25 5.50 3.87
CA THR A 265 -23.19 5.67 4.98
C THR A 265 -22.97 4.61 6.06
N ARG A 266 -22.67 3.36 5.68
CA ARG A 266 -22.34 2.29 6.63
C ARG A 266 -21.02 2.55 7.37
N PHE A 267 -20.02 3.14 6.70
CA PHE A 267 -18.81 3.63 7.38
C PHE A 267 -19.13 4.72 8.41
N GLU A 268 -19.92 5.73 8.04
CA GLU A 268 -20.29 6.84 8.93
C GLU A 268 -21.12 6.37 10.14
N GLN A 269 -21.96 5.34 9.97
CA GLN A 269 -22.80 4.77 11.03
C GLN A 269 -22.11 3.70 11.87
N GLY A 270 -20.94 3.20 11.45
CA GLY A 270 -20.27 2.07 12.10
C GLY A 270 -21.03 0.74 12.00
N THR A 271 -21.90 0.58 11.00
CA THR A 271 -22.67 -0.68 10.79
C THR A 271 -21.89 -1.74 10.01
N ILE A 272 -20.74 -1.35 9.43
CA ILE A 272 -19.76 -2.25 8.84
C ILE A 272 -18.47 -2.15 9.65
N ARG A 273 -17.82 -3.28 9.90
CA ARG A 273 -16.53 -3.33 10.60
C ARG A 273 -15.43 -2.97 9.63
N VAL A 274 -14.54 -2.07 10.06
CA VAL A 274 -13.40 -1.63 9.26
C VAL A 274 -12.13 -1.99 10.00
N HIS A 275 -11.22 -2.64 9.29
CA HIS A 275 -9.95 -3.13 9.83
C HIS A 275 -8.80 -2.50 9.05
N PHE A 276 -7.71 -2.20 9.75
CA PHE A 276 -6.54 -1.52 9.17
C PHE A 276 -5.31 -2.36 9.45
N VAL A 277 -4.58 -2.74 8.41
CA VAL A 277 -3.44 -3.66 8.51
C VAL A 277 -2.29 -3.14 7.67
N ASP A 278 -1.15 -2.89 8.31
CA ASP A 278 0.12 -2.65 7.61
C ASP A 278 0.86 -3.99 7.48
N THR A 279 1.09 -4.45 6.25
CA THR A 279 1.74 -5.73 5.94
C THR A 279 3.14 -5.51 5.35
N VAL A 280 4.05 -6.47 5.57
CA VAL A 280 5.39 -6.43 4.97
C VAL A 280 5.37 -6.82 3.50
N GLU A 281 4.52 -7.77 3.18
CA GLU A 281 4.29 -8.31 1.85
C GLU A 281 2.77 -8.32 1.61
N PRO A 282 2.32 -8.16 0.35
CA PRO A 282 0.91 -8.22 0.04
C PRO A 282 0.29 -9.54 0.51
N SER A 283 -0.92 -9.45 1.06
CA SER A 283 -1.76 -10.62 1.36
C SER A 283 -2.05 -11.42 0.10
N VAL A 284 -2.33 -12.72 0.24
CA VAL A 284 -2.65 -13.56 -0.92
C VAL A 284 -3.92 -13.07 -1.64
N LEU A 285 -4.85 -12.44 -0.93
CA LEU A 285 -6.05 -11.81 -1.49
C LEU A 285 -5.74 -10.58 -2.35
N ALA A 286 -4.62 -9.90 -2.10
CA ALA A 286 -4.17 -8.76 -2.91
C ALA A 286 -3.59 -9.18 -4.27
N HIS A 287 -3.20 -10.44 -4.44
CA HIS A 287 -2.48 -10.90 -5.62
C HIS A 287 -3.28 -10.72 -6.93
N GLU A 288 -4.61 -10.87 -6.87
CA GLU A 288 -5.48 -10.68 -8.05
C GLU A 288 -5.42 -9.24 -8.55
N ILE A 289 -5.66 -8.26 -7.66
CA ILE A 289 -5.72 -6.85 -8.06
C ILE A 289 -4.35 -6.31 -8.47
N LEU A 290 -3.26 -6.80 -7.86
CA LEU A 290 -1.89 -6.44 -8.24
C LEU A 290 -1.53 -6.91 -9.65
N ASN A 291 -2.03 -8.09 -10.04
CA ASN A 291 -1.91 -8.62 -11.41
C ASN A 291 -3.12 -8.34 -12.29
N GLY A 292 -3.94 -7.35 -11.91
CA GLY A 292 -5.20 -7.04 -12.57
C GLY A 292 -5.04 -6.91 -14.09
N ALA A 293 -6.00 -7.48 -14.82
CA ALA A 293 -6.08 -7.35 -16.26
C ALA A 293 -6.27 -5.87 -16.66
N PRO A 294 -5.93 -5.46 -17.90
CA PRO A 294 -5.96 -4.03 -18.28
C PRO A 294 -7.26 -3.27 -18.00
N PHE A 295 -8.41 -3.95 -18.00
CA PHE A 295 -9.71 -3.33 -17.71
C PHE A 295 -9.95 -3.01 -16.22
N THR A 296 -9.10 -3.48 -15.31
CA THR A 296 -9.21 -3.17 -13.87
C THR A 296 -8.69 -1.77 -13.56
N TYR A 297 -7.81 -1.20 -14.37
CA TYR A 297 -7.24 0.13 -14.13
C TYR A 297 -8.26 1.24 -14.40
N LEU A 298 -8.19 2.32 -13.60
CA LEU A 298 -9.16 3.42 -13.58
C LEU A 298 -8.58 4.74 -14.12
N ASP A 299 -7.27 4.81 -14.27
CA ASP A 299 -6.50 5.91 -14.86
C ASP A 299 -6.16 5.64 -16.34
N GLU A 300 -5.58 6.64 -17.00
CA GLU A 300 -5.27 6.59 -18.43
C GLU A 300 -4.35 5.42 -18.80
N ASP A 301 -4.36 5.07 -20.09
CA ASP A 301 -3.65 3.94 -20.70
C ASP A 301 -2.11 4.11 -20.65
N GLY A 302 -1.51 4.08 -19.46
CA GLY A 302 -0.08 3.84 -19.27
C GLY A 302 0.28 2.39 -19.58
N GLU A 303 1.48 2.16 -20.12
CA GLU A 303 1.95 0.82 -20.44
C GLU A 303 1.91 -0.06 -19.19
N ILE A 304 1.52 -1.33 -19.35
CA ILE A 304 1.40 -2.28 -18.24
C ILE A 304 2.72 -2.35 -17.43
N GLY A 305 3.88 -2.21 -18.08
CA GLY A 305 5.19 -2.21 -17.43
C GLY A 305 5.48 -0.99 -16.54
N GLU A 306 4.77 0.12 -16.74
CA GLU A 306 4.93 1.37 -15.97
C GLU A 306 4.02 1.42 -14.73
N ARG A 307 3.27 0.34 -14.48
CA ARG A 307 2.35 0.22 -13.36
C ARG A 307 3.10 -0.14 -12.09
N ARG A 308 3.01 0.72 -11.06
CA ARG A 308 3.63 0.49 -9.75
C ARG A 308 3.10 -0.77 -9.08
N SER A 309 1.81 -1.08 -9.25
CA SER A 309 1.18 -2.30 -8.74
C SER A 309 1.82 -3.58 -9.30
N ARG A 310 2.34 -3.56 -10.53
CA ARG A 310 2.99 -4.73 -11.17
C ARG A 310 4.47 -4.86 -10.84
N ALA A 311 5.09 -3.80 -10.34
CA ALA A 311 6.41 -3.86 -9.75
C ALA A 311 6.38 -4.45 -8.33
N VAL A 312 5.19 -4.77 -7.80
CA VAL A 312 5.09 -5.46 -6.51
C VAL A 312 5.47 -6.93 -6.69
N PRO A 313 6.53 -7.37 -6.01
CA PRO A 313 6.96 -8.74 -6.06
C PRO A 313 5.97 -9.62 -5.29
N LEU A 314 5.57 -10.73 -5.92
CA LEU A 314 4.67 -11.68 -5.29
C LEU A 314 5.43 -12.96 -4.94
N ARG A 315 5.11 -13.50 -3.76
CA ARG A 315 5.59 -14.81 -3.36
C ARG A 315 4.94 -15.87 -4.26
N ARG A 316 5.73 -16.88 -4.66
CA ARG A 316 5.19 -18.08 -5.32
C ARG A 316 4.75 -19.09 -4.26
N GLY A 317 3.49 -19.52 -4.35
CA GLY A 317 2.90 -20.49 -3.42
C GLY A 317 2.35 -19.86 -2.14
N LEU A 318 1.59 -20.66 -1.38
CA LEU A 318 1.10 -20.29 -0.05
C LEU A 318 2.24 -20.44 0.98
N PRO A 319 2.31 -19.60 2.02
CA PRO A 319 3.23 -19.79 3.13
C PRO A 319 2.97 -21.13 3.83
N VAL A 320 4.04 -21.79 4.27
CA VAL A 320 3.95 -23.06 5.02
C VAL A 320 3.30 -22.83 6.40
N GLU A 321 3.54 -21.66 7.00
CA GLU A 321 2.99 -21.26 8.30
C GLU A 321 2.34 -19.87 8.18
N PRO A 322 1.01 -19.74 8.44
CA PRO A 322 0.30 -18.46 8.33
C PRO A 322 0.86 -17.36 9.26
N ARG A 323 1.55 -17.75 10.35
CA ARG A 323 2.18 -16.84 11.32
C ARG A 323 3.43 -16.12 10.80
N GLU A 324 4.01 -16.56 9.68
CA GLU A 324 5.17 -15.93 9.07
C GLU A 324 4.81 -14.73 8.17
N LEU A 325 3.51 -14.58 7.84
CA LEU A 325 3.02 -13.44 7.05
C LEU A 325 3.11 -12.15 7.87
N GLY A 326 3.82 -11.15 7.35
CA GLY A 326 3.74 -9.78 7.85
C GLY A 326 4.63 -9.38 9.03
N ARG A 327 5.35 -10.30 9.70
CA ARG A 327 6.30 -9.90 10.76
C ARG A 327 7.64 -9.41 10.21
N LEU A 328 8.14 -8.32 10.78
CA LEU A 328 9.48 -7.81 10.51
C LEU A 328 10.54 -8.78 11.05
N ASP A 329 11.66 -8.91 10.34
CA ASP A 329 12.78 -9.74 10.80
C ASP A 329 13.53 -8.99 11.93
N PRO A 330 13.68 -9.59 13.14
CA PRO A 330 14.42 -8.96 14.24
C PRO A 330 15.85 -8.57 13.87
N ASP A 331 16.54 -9.35 13.03
CA ASP A 331 17.89 -9.03 12.58
C ASP A 331 17.89 -7.83 11.63
N ALA A 332 16.82 -7.64 10.84
CA ALA A 332 16.66 -6.46 10.00
C ALA A 332 16.43 -5.20 10.84
N ILE A 333 15.64 -5.30 11.92
CA ILE A 333 15.44 -4.20 12.89
C ILE A 333 16.77 -3.84 13.55
N ALA A 334 17.49 -4.83 14.10
CA ALA A 334 18.77 -4.62 14.78
C ALA A 334 19.81 -3.98 13.83
N ARG A 335 19.87 -4.43 12.58
CA ARG A 335 20.74 -3.84 11.57
C ARG A 335 20.41 -2.38 11.29
N VAL A 336 19.13 -2.04 11.09
CA VAL A 336 18.74 -0.64 10.82
C VAL A 336 18.98 0.24 12.03
N ARG A 337 18.77 -0.25 13.26
CA ARG A 337 19.14 0.46 14.50
C ARG A 337 20.63 0.80 14.51
N ALA A 338 21.50 -0.19 14.27
CA ALA A 338 22.94 0.02 14.21
C ALA A 338 23.36 1.02 13.12
N GLU A 339 22.72 0.97 11.94
CA GLU A 339 22.99 1.89 10.82
C GLU A 339 22.35 3.28 11.01
N ALA A 340 21.41 3.46 11.93
CA ALA A 340 20.73 4.74 12.19
C ALA A 340 21.40 5.55 13.31
N VAL A 341 22.15 4.90 14.20
CA VAL A 341 22.94 5.58 15.22
C VAL A 341 23.99 6.46 14.54
N PRO A 342 24.09 7.76 14.89
CA PRO A 342 25.11 8.64 14.33
C PRO A 342 26.52 8.16 14.69
N ASP A 343 27.37 7.99 13.67
CA ASP A 343 28.82 7.75 13.83
C ASP A 343 29.53 9.10 13.80
N VAL A 344 29.85 9.63 14.98
CA VAL A 344 30.46 10.96 15.17
C VAL A 344 31.98 10.81 15.22
N ARG A 345 32.67 11.35 14.22
CA ARG A 345 34.12 11.18 14.04
C ARG A 345 34.91 12.46 14.35
N ASP A 346 34.25 13.60 14.32
CA ASP A 346 34.86 14.90 14.59
C ASP A 346 33.86 15.88 15.26
N PRO A 347 34.34 17.04 15.76
CA PRO A 347 33.48 18.02 16.40
C PRO A 347 32.38 18.60 15.48
N ASP A 348 32.61 18.72 14.18
CA ASP A 348 31.61 19.26 13.26
C ASP A 348 30.44 18.27 13.07
N GLU A 349 30.74 16.98 12.97
CA GLU A 349 29.70 15.93 12.93
C GLU A 349 28.88 15.87 14.22
N LEU A 350 29.51 16.06 15.40
CA LEU A 350 28.77 16.16 16.65
C LEU A 350 27.82 17.37 16.64
N HIS A 351 28.29 18.49 16.12
CA HIS A 351 27.49 19.70 16.02
C HIS A 351 26.26 19.50 15.12
N ASP A 352 26.43 18.87 13.96
CA ASP A 352 25.31 18.52 13.08
C ASP A 352 24.30 17.59 13.76
N VAL A 353 24.77 16.59 14.52
CA VAL A 353 23.90 15.72 15.32
C VAL A 353 23.11 16.52 16.35
N LEU A 354 23.74 17.43 17.10
CA LEU A 354 23.06 18.26 18.08
C LEU A 354 22.06 19.23 17.42
N LEU A 355 22.35 19.74 16.23
CA LEU A 355 21.42 20.55 15.45
C LEU A 355 20.19 19.74 15.03
N SER A 356 20.36 18.48 14.63
CA SER A 356 19.25 17.58 14.24
C SER A 356 18.42 17.12 15.42
N LEU A 357 19.04 16.79 16.55
CA LEU A 357 18.36 16.26 17.75
C LEU A 357 17.77 17.35 18.65
N VAL A 358 18.08 18.62 18.42
CA VAL A 358 17.80 19.78 19.28
C VAL A 358 18.58 19.73 20.60
N ALA A 359 18.47 18.63 21.35
CA ALA A 359 19.33 18.30 22.47
C ALA A 359 19.46 16.77 22.61
N ALA A 360 20.60 16.33 23.14
CA ALA A 360 20.92 14.91 23.34
C ALA A 360 21.50 14.65 24.73
N ARG A 361 21.37 13.43 25.23
CA ARG A 361 22.04 13.03 26.47
C ARG A 361 23.56 12.91 26.26
N PRO A 362 24.38 13.30 27.25
CA PRO A 362 25.83 13.12 27.21
C PRO A 362 26.22 11.67 26.91
N ARG A 363 27.13 11.48 25.97
CA ARG A 363 27.77 10.19 25.69
C ARG A 363 29.26 10.30 25.92
N GLN A 364 29.84 9.28 26.56
CA GLN A 364 31.27 9.28 26.87
C GLN A 364 32.12 9.45 25.61
N GLU A 365 31.76 8.75 24.53
CA GLU A 365 32.41 8.81 23.21
C GLU A 365 32.42 10.21 22.57
N TRP A 366 31.48 11.09 22.92
CA TRP A 366 31.35 12.44 22.36
C TRP A 366 32.01 13.52 23.21
N THR A 367 32.60 13.16 24.36
CA THR A 367 33.02 14.14 25.38
C THR A 367 34.13 15.06 24.90
N GLU A 368 35.16 14.53 24.23
CA GLU A 368 36.27 15.34 23.70
C GLU A 368 35.80 16.30 22.61
N HIS A 369 34.91 15.83 21.72
CA HIS A 369 34.30 16.64 20.67
C HIS A 369 33.41 17.74 21.24
N PHE A 370 32.61 17.44 22.26
CA PHE A 370 31.76 18.41 22.95
C PHE A 370 32.59 19.51 23.62
N GLN A 371 33.67 19.15 24.32
CA GLN A 371 34.57 20.13 24.95
C GLN A 371 35.22 21.06 23.91
N ALA A 372 35.62 20.53 22.75
CA ALA A 372 36.17 21.33 21.67
C ALA A 372 35.13 22.32 21.10
N LEU A 373 33.87 21.90 20.93
CA LEU A 373 32.77 22.77 20.50
C LEU A 373 32.41 23.83 21.54
N ALA A 374 32.38 23.48 22.82
CA ALA A 374 32.08 24.38 23.92
C ALA A 374 33.15 25.47 24.03
N ALA A 375 34.43 25.11 23.92
CA ALA A 375 35.53 26.08 23.87
C ALA A 375 35.41 27.05 22.68
N GLY A 376 34.79 26.60 21.58
CA GLY A 376 34.49 27.41 20.40
C GLY A 376 33.17 28.18 20.44
N GLY A 377 32.39 28.10 21.52
CA GLY A 377 31.11 28.81 21.64
C GLY A 377 29.91 28.15 20.93
N ARG A 378 30.06 26.91 20.45
CA ARG A 378 29.11 26.25 19.52
C ARG A 378 28.16 25.26 20.19
N CYS A 379 28.37 24.94 21.46
CA CYS A 379 27.46 24.10 22.24
C CYS A 379 27.48 24.49 23.71
N PHE A 380 26.45 24.06 24.44
CA PHE A 380 26.33 24.28 25.89
C PHE A 380 25.64 23.09 26.56
N GLU A 381 25.76 23.03 27.89
CA GLU A 381 25.00 22.09 28.70
C GLU A 381 23.67 22.70 29.14
N VAL A 382 22.61 21.89 29.15
CA VAL A 382 21.27 22.24 29.61
C VAL A 382 20.99 21.53 30.92
N HIS A 383 20.82 22.30 31.99
CA HIS A 383 20.47 21.81 33.33
C HIS A 383 19.02 22.20 33.62
N ARG A 384 18.12 21.21 33.59
CA ARG A 384 16.68 21.45 33.79
C ARG A 384 16.36 21.65 35.28
N VAL A 385 15.28 22.38 35.56
CA VAL A 385 14.81 22.61 36.94
C VAL A 385 14.42 21.27 37.58
N ASP A 386 14.86 21.06 38.83
CA ASP A 386 14.56 19.85 39.62
C ASP A 386 14.99 18.51 38.99
N ALA A 387 15.89 18.55 38.01
CA ALA A 387 16.44 17.37 37.36
C ALA A 387 17.95 17.25 37.62
N THR A 388 18.43 16.01 37.77
CA THR A 388 19.87 15.73 37.99
C THR A 388 20.60 15.36 36.70
N ASP A 389 19.87 15.17 35.62
CA ASP A 389 20.40 14.84 34.32
C ASP A 389 20.67 16.08 33.48
N VAL A 390 21.73 16.00 32.69
CA VAL A 390 22.20 17.06 31.79
C VAL A 390 21.86 16.68 30.36
N LEU A 391 21.53 17.67 29.54
CA LEU A 391 21.48 17.52 28.08
C LEU A 391 22.56 18.38 27.43
N TRP A 392 23.02 17.98 26.26
CA TRP A 392 23.94 18.72 25.41
C TRP A 392 23.18 19.27 24.21
N ALA A 393 23.47 20.51 23.83
CA ALA A 393 22.81 21.17 22.72
C ALA A 393 23.75 22.13 21.98
N ALA A 394 23.47 22.35 20.69
CA ALA A 394 24.14 23.36 19.89
C ALA A 394 23.64 24.77 20.26
N THR A 395 24.50 25.77 20.17
CA THR A 395 24.19 27.16 20.56
C THR A 395 22.97 27.71 19.80
N GLU A 396 22.81 27.29 18.55
CA GLU A 396 21.74 27.68 17.63
C GLU A 396 20.36 27.21 18.05
N ARG A 397 20.26 26.19 18.92
CA ARG A 397 19.00 25.58 19.39
C ARG A 397 18.50 26.14 20.72
N ARG A 398 19.12 27.22 21.20
CA ARG A 398 18.77 27.83 22.48
C ARG A 398 17.31 28.29 22.56
N GLY A 399 16.78 28.89 21.49
CA GLY A 399 15.41 29.39 21.48
C GLY A 399 14.37 28.28 21.67
N GLU A 400 14.59 27.14 21.01
CA GLU A 400 13.79 25.93 21.18
C GLU A 400 13.90 25.39 22.62
N LEU A 401 15.10 25.36 23.19
CA LEU A 401 15.32 24.80 24.54
C LEU A 401 14.78 25.69 25.66
N GLU A 402 14.82 27.01 25.50
CA GLU A 402 14.17 27.95 26.42
C GLU A 402 12.65 27.79 26.41
N ALA A 403 12.06 27.49 25.24
CA ALA A 403 10.64 27.20 25.11
C ALA A 403 10.26 25.84 25.70
N LEU A 404 11.08 24.80 25.46
CA LEU A 404 10.85 23.43 25.95
C LEU A 404 11.07 23.27 27.46
N PHE A 405 12.07 23.95 28.01
CA PHE A 405 12.46 23.82 29.42
C PHE A 405 12.52 25.20 30.11
N PRO A 406 11.35 25.78 30.44
CA PRO A 406 11.31 27.07 31.14
C PRO A 406 12.10 27.04 32.44
N GLY A 407 13.05 27.96 32.59
CA GLY A 407 13.89 28.08 33.78
C GLY A 407 15.13 27.15 33.80
N ALA A 408 15.41 26.41 32.72
CA ALA A 408 16.65 25.67 32.59
C ALA A 408 17.87 26.61 32.66
N ARG A 409 18.94 26.12 33.29
CA ARG A 409 20.23 26.81 33.35
C ARG A 409 21.13 26.29 32.23
N PHE A 410 21.69 27.20 31.45
CA PHE A 410 22.70 26.89 30.44
C PHE A 410 24.10 27.11 31.02
N VAL A 411 24.99 26.12 30.89
CA VAL A 411 26.39 26.18 31.35
C VAL A 411 27.31 26.18 30.14
N GLU A 412 28.36 27.00 30.20
CA GLU A 412 29.01 27.59 29.01
C GLU A 412 28.04 28.52 28.26
N ASP A 413 27.43 29.47 29.00
CA ASP A 413 26.39 30.39 28.50
C ASP A 413 26.98 31.40 27.51
N HIS A 414 27.05 31.01 26.24
CA HIS A 414 27.50 31.84 25.14
C HIS A 414 26.39 32.77 24.66
N GLN A 415 26.75 34.01 24.30
CA GLN A 415 25.81 34.94 23.69
C GLN A 415 25.40 34.46 22.30
N LEU A 416 24.09 34.39 22.05
CA LEU A 416 23.55 34.09 20.73
C LEU A 416 24.02 35.12 19.70
N PRO A 417 24.46 34.70 18.50
CA PRO A 417 24.70 35.60 17.39
C PRO A 417 23.46 36.47 17.12
N PRO A 418 23.61 37.78 16.80
CA PRO A 418 22.48 38.71 16.63
C PRO A 418 21.43 38.24 15.61
N ALA A 419 21.85 37.53 14.56
CA ALA A 419 20.96 36.98 13.55
C ALA A 419 20.04 35.86 14.08
N LEU A 420 20.52 35.06 15.04
CA LEU A 420 19.75 34.01 15.69
C LEU A 420 18.90 34.56 16.83
N ALA A 421 19.44 35.51 17.61
CA ALA A 421 18.69 36.24 18.62
C ALA A 421 17.50 37.04 18.03
N ALA A 422 17.58 37.43 16.75
CA ALA A 422 16.50 38.12 16.04
C ALA A 422 15.39 37.18 15.54
N ARG A 423 15.62 35.86 15.49
CA ARG A 423 14.55 34.88 15.29
C ARG A 423 13.79 34.85 16.61
N GLY A 424 12.54 35.33 16.62
CA GLY A 424 11.71 35.39 17.84
C GLY A 424 11.60 34.03 18.54
N GLY A 425 11.02 34.02 19.75
CA GLY A 425 10.88 32.81 20.55
C GLY A 425 10.27 31.65 19.76
N ALA A 426 10.90 30.47 19.84
CA ALA A 426 10.41 29.29 19.19
C ALA A 426 9.03 28.90 19.72
N ASP A 427 8.16 28.45 18.83
CA ASP A 427 6.88 27.85 19.21
C ASP A 427 7.15 26.55 20.00
N PRO A 428 6.66 26.42 21.25
CA PRO A 428 6.91 25.23 22.07
C PRO A 428 6.46 23.94 21.38
N ASP A 429 5.27 23.93 20.79
CA ASP A 429 4.72 22.76 20.10
C ASP A 429 5.58 22.37 18.88
N GLY A 430 6.01 23.37 18.11
CA GLY A 430 6.96 23.18 17.01
C GLY A 430 8.32 22.63 17.45
N ALA A 431 8.84 23.09 18.59
CA ALA A 431 10.11 22.64 19.16
C ALA A 431 10.01 21.18 19.67
N GLU A 432 8.89 20.81 20.30
CA GLU A 432 8.63 19.43 20.75
C GLU A 432 8.62 18.48 19.56
N VAL A 433 7.88 18.84 18.50
CA VAL A 433 7.82 18.07 17.25
C VAL A 433 9.19 17.91 16.62
N GLN A 434 10.00 18.96 16.57
CA GLN A 434 11.34 18.90 15.97
C GLN A 434 12.29 18.02 16.79
N MET A 435 12.29 18.14 18.11
CA MET A 435 13.13 17.33 18.99
C MET A 435 12.76 15.85 18.90
N VAL A 436 11.46 15.53 18.98
CA VAL A 436 10.98 14.14 18.85
C VAL A 436 11.29 13.57 17.47
N GLN A 437 11.14 14.35 16.40
CA GLN A 437 11.49 13.91 15.05
C GLN A 437 12.97 13.52 14.93
N GLY A 438 13.88 14.40 15.40
CA GLY A 438 15.31 14.13 15.34
C GLY A 438 15.69 12.82 16.02
N HIS A 439 15.16 12.59 17.23
CA HIS A 439 15.40 11.35 17.97
C HIS A 439 14.77 10.12 17.31
N LEU A 440 13.56 10.25 16.75
CA LEU A 440 12.89 9.16 16.02
C LEU A 440 13.69 8.72 14.78
N GLU A 441 14.32 9.66 14.08
CA GLU A 441 15.08 9.41 12.84
C GLU A 441 16.39 8.62 13.05
N ILE A 442 16.84 8.46 14.30
CA ILE A 442 18.07 7.75 14.66
C ILE A 442 17.85 6.49 15.53
N SER A 443 16.60 6.19 15.90
CA SER A 443 16.33 5.16 16.93
C SER A 443 15.79 3.83 16.40
N GLY A 444 15.17 3.81 15.21
CA GLY A 444 14.37 2.65 14.76
C GLY A 444 13.02 2.57 15.50
N PRO A 445 12.37 1.40 15.59
CA PRO A 445 11.17 1.20 16.41
C PRO A 445 11.44 1.55 17.87
N VAL A 446 10.64 2.42 18.49
CA VAL A 446 10.80 2.87 19.88
C VAL A 446 9.47 3.12 20.56
N THR A 447 9.42 2.99 21.88
CA THR A 447 8.23 3.34 22.66
C THR A 447 8.21 4.85 22.99
N VAL A 448 7.03 5.34 23.40
CA VAL A 448 6.90 6.72 23.93
C VAL A 448 7.81 6.93 25.14
N GLY A 449 7.97 5.91 25.99
CA GLY A 449 8.82 5.99 27.18
C GLY A 449 10.31 6.13 26.85
N ASP A 450 10.77 5.47 25.80
CA ASP A 450 12.16 5.57 25.34
C ASP A 450 12.46 6.98 24.82
N LEU A 451 11.56 7.54 24.00
CA LEU A 451 11.70 8.90 23.48
C LEU A 451 11.57 9.95 24.57
N ALA A 452 10.65 9.79 25.53
CA ALA A 452 10.54 10.67 26.70
C ALA A 452 11.82 10.62 27.54
N THR A 453 12.42 9.44 27.69
CA THR A 453 13.72 9.30 28.36
C THR A 453 14.82 10.00 27.55
N ALA A 454 14.92 9.77 26.25
CA ALA A 454 15.98 10.35 25.40
C ALA A 454 15.89 11.89 25.29
N THR A 455 14.68 12.42 25.19
CA THR A 455 14.42 13.86 25.02
C THR A 455 14.23 14.61 26.33
N ALA A 456 13.98 13.89 27.42
CA ALA A 456 13.60 14.42 28.72
C ALA A 456 12.26 15.20 28.73
N LEU A 457 11.43 15.03 27.70
CA LEU A 457 10.07 15.54 27.63
C LEU A 457 9.09 14.63 28.39
N SER A 458 7.89 15.14 28.66
CA SER A 458 6.81 14.33 29.23
C SER A 458 6.27 13.31 28.22
N ASN A 459 5.78 12.16 28.68
CA ASN A 459 5.12 11.18 27.80
C ASN A 459 3.95 11.80 27.01
N SER A 460 3.21 12.74 27.60
CA SER A 460 2.12 13.47 26.93
C SER A 460 2.63 14.35 25.79
N SER A 461 3.69 15.12 26.01
CA SER A 461 4.33 15.96 24.98
C SER A 461 4.84 15.11 23.83
N VAL A 462 5.54 14.02 24.13
CA VAL A 462 6.05 13.08 23.12
C VAL A 462 4.91 12.47 22.32
N THR A 463 3.81 12.09 22.96
CA THR A 463 2.63 11.53 22.28
C THR A 463 2.01 12.54 21.31
N ILE A 464 1.81 13.79 21.75
CA ILE A 464 1.27 14.87 20.90
C ILE A 464 2.19 15.13 19.70
N ALA A 465 3.50 15.20 19.94
CA ALA A 465 4.50 15.39 18.90
C ALA A 465 4.52 14.23 17.88
N LEU A 466 4.43 12.98 18.35
CA LEU A 466 4.36 11.80 17.48
C LEU A 466 3.09 11.78 16.63
N GLU A 467 1.93 12.15 17.18
CA GLU A 467 0.70 12.27 16.40
C GLU A 467 0.78 13.39 15.35
N ALA A 468 1.41 14.52 15.68
CA ALA A 468 1.68 15.57 14.70
C ALA A 468 2.62 15.08 13.58
N LEU A 469 3.65 14.28 13.92
CA LEU A 469 4.54 13.65 12.93
C LEU A 469 3.83 12.57 12.10
N ARG A 470 2.88 11.85 12.69
CA ARG A 470 2.03 10.86 12.02
C ARG A 470 1.13 11.53 10.98
N ALA A 471 0.49 12.63 11.36
CA ALA A 471 -0.34 13.45 10.47
C ALA A 471 0.48 14.07 9.33
N ARG A 472 1.75 14.41 9.57
CA ARG A 472 2.72 14.85 8.53
C ARG A 472 3.32 13.70 7.74
N GLY A 473 3.09 12.45 8.14
CA GLY A 473 3.55 11.28 7.41
C GLY A 473 5.00 10.86 7.66
N ILE A 474 5.62 11.39 8.71
CA ILE A 474 7.02 11.14 9.06
C ILE A 474 7.15 9.93 9.98
N ALA A 475 6.19 9.76 10.88
CA ALA A 475 6.15 8.66 11.85
C ALA A 475 5.07 7.64 11.51
N VAL A 476 5.35 6.37 11.79
CA VAL A 476 4.41 5.25 11.70
C VAL A 476 4.32 4.59 13.06
N ALA A 477 3.09 4.35 13.52
CA ALA A 477 2.81 3.62 14.76
C ALA A 477 2.42 2.16 14.43
N GLY A 478 2.85 1.22 15.25
CA GLY A 478 2.52 -0.19 15.09
C GLY A 478 3.24 -1.09 16.10
N GLU A 479 2.88 -2.37 16.12
CA GLU A 479 3.58 -3.39 16.89
C GLU A 479 4.65 -4.03 15.98
N PHE A 480 5.88 -3.53 16.04
CA PHE A 480 6.96 -3.97 15.15
C PHE A 480 7.76 -5.13 15.76
N GLU A 481 8.03 -5.07 17.06
CA GLU A 481 8.69 -6.10 17.83
C GLU A 481 7.69 -6.86 18.72
N PRO A 482 7.83 -8.19 18.87
CA PRO A 482 6.98 -8.96 19.77
C PRO A 482 7.09 -8.47 21.21
N ASP A 483 5.97 -8.46 21.94
CA ASP A 483 5.89 -8.20 23.39
C ASP A 483 6.29 -6.78 23.87
N GLU A 484 6.67 -5.88 22.97
CA GLU A 484 6.99 -4.46 23.27
C GLU A 484 5.77 -3.53 23.20
N GLY A 485 4.63 -4.02 22.69
CA GLY A 485 3.41 -3.24 22.51
C GLY A 485 3.52 -2.18 21.41
N LEU A 486 2.80 -1.07 21.57
CA LEU A 486 2.74 0.00 20.58
C LEU A 486 4.08 0.75 20.49
N GLN A 487 4.68 0.71 19.30
CA GLN A 487 5.93 1.37 18.98
C GLN A 487 5.74 2.41 17.87
N TRP A 488 6.72 3.30 17.76
CA TRP A 488 6.81 4.34 16.76
C TRP A 488 8.12 4.21 15.99
N CYS A 489 8.07 4.37 14.68
CA CYS A 489 9.25 4.32 13.83
C CYS A 489 9.21 5.42 12.77
N ALA A 490 10.36 6.01 12.47
CA ALA A 490 10.47 6.90 11.32
C ALA A 490 10.19 6.11 10.03
N ARG A 491 9.31 6.62 9.18
CA ARG A 491 8.87 5.95 7.93
C ARG A 491 10.04 5.50 7.06
N ARG A 492 11.08 6.32 6.94
CA ARG A 492 12.31 6.01 6.17
C ARG A 492 13.06 4.80 6.74
N LEU A 493 13.16 4.70 8.06
CA LEU A 493 13.80 3.56 8.73
C LEU A 493 12.94 2.32 8.57
N LEU A 494 11.62 2.44 8.77
CA LEU A 494 10.68 1.32 8.58
C LEU A 494 10.75 0.76 7.16
N ALA A 495 10.76 1.62 6.13
CA ALA A 495 10.92 1.19 4.74
C ALA A 495 12.21 0.37 4.50
N ARG A 496 13.33 0.76 5.15
CA ARG A 496 14.59 -0.01 5.10
C ARG A 496 14.46 -1.36 5.80
N ILE A 497 13.83 -1.41 6.98
CA ILE A 497 13.59 -2.66 7.72
C ILE A 497 12.74 -3.63 6.87
N HIS A 498 11.69 -3.12 6.22
CA HIS A 498 10.88 -3.90 5.28
C HIS A 498 11.70 -4.42 4.10
N SER A 499 12.55 -3.58 3.48
CA SER A 499 13.42 -4.03 2.37
C SER A 499 14.36 -5.14 2.82
N TYR A 500 15.05 -4.98 3.95
CA TYR A 500 15.96 -5.99 4.48
C TYR A 500 15.26 -7.28 4.87
N THR A 501 14.07 -7.19 5.49
CA THR A 501 13.23 -8.34 5.79
C THR A 501 12.88 -9.11 4.52
N ARG A 502 12.42 -8.39 3.47
CA ARG A 502 12.06 -8.97 2.18
C ARG A 502 13.25 -9.59 1.46
N GLU A 503 14.39 -8.89 1.41
CA GLU A 503 15.62 -9.38 0.79
C GLU A 503 16.15 -10.64 1.46
N ARG A 504 16.10 -10.70 2.80
CA ARG A 504 16.52 -11.88 3.56
C ARG A 504 15.59 -13.07 3.30
N ARG A 505 14.26 -12.87 3.33
CA ARG A 505 13.29 -13.91 2.96
C ARG A 505 13.51 -14.40 1.53
N ARG A 506 13.83 -13.51 0.58
CA ARG A 506 14.21 -13.91 -0.79
C ARG A 506 15.51 -14.71 -0.84
N ALA A 507 16.50 -14.35 -0.04
CA ALA A 507 17.76 -15.08 0.00
C ALA A 507 17.56 -16.54 0.46
N GLN A 508 16.54 -16.82 1.27
CA GLN A 508 16.16 -18.19 1.63
C GLN A 508 15.56 -19.00 0.46
N VAL A 509 14.98 -18.32 -0.54
CA VAL A 509 14.37 -18.93 -1.73
C VAL A 509 15.08 -18.41 -2.98
N ARG A 510 16.41 -18.54 -3.01
CA ARG A 510 17.20 -18.06 -4.13
C ARG A 510 16.97 -18.96 -5.36
N PRO A 511 16.63 -18.40 -6.54
CA PRO A 511 16.59 -19.18 -7.76
C PRO A 511 18.00 -19.72 -8.06
N VAL A 512 18.11 -21.03 -8.20
CA VAL A 512 19.34 -21.70 -8.60
C VAL A 512 19.54 -21.59 -10.10
N SER A 513 20.78 -21.69 -10.55
CA SER A 513 21.07 -21.81 -11.98
C SER A 513 20.40 -23.05 -12.56
N ARG A 514 20.17 -23.04 -13.88
CA ARG A 514 19.64 -24.22 -14.58
C ARG A 514 20.53 -25.45 -14.34
N GLU A 515 21.85 -25.24 -14.29
CA GLU A 515 22.84 -26.30 -14.05
C GLU A 515 22.71 -26.90 -12.65
N GLU A 516 22.60 -26.08 -11.61
CA GLU A 516 22.36 -26.54 -10.24
C GLU A 516 21.00 -27.23 -10.10
N TRP A 517 19.96 -26.73 -10.78
CA TRP A 517 18.66 -27.38 -10.79
C TRP A 517 18.69 -28.75 -11.49
N GLU A 518 19.37 -28.86 -12.63
CA GLU A 518 19.53 -30.13 -13.34
C GLU A 518 20.34 -31.14 -12.49
N GLN A 519 21.40 -30.68 -11.81
CA GLN A 519 22.16 -31.52 -10.87
C GLN A 519 21.30 -31.99 -9.70
N PHE A 520 20.52 -31.08 -9.10
CA PHE A 520 19.57 -31.44 -8.05
C PHE A 520 18.56 -32.47 -8.55
N LEU A 521 17.93 -32.26 -9.72
CA LEU A 521 16.95 -33.19 -10.26
C LEU A 521 17.55 -34.58 -10.53
N GLN A 522 18.76 -34.64 -11.07
CA GLN A 522 19.44 -35.92 -11.31
C GLN A 522 19.78 -36.63 -9.99
N ALA A 523 20.18 -35.87 -8.96
CA ALA A 523 20.43 -36.42 -7.64
C ALA A 523 19.13 -36.89 -6.96
N TRP A 524 18.09 -36.06 -7.01
CA TRP A 524 16.76 -36.26 -6.45
C TRP A 524 16.04 -37.45 -7.09
N TRP A 525 16.13 -37.62 -8.40
CA TRP A 525 15.61 -38.79 -9.12
C TRP A 525 16.56 -39.99 -9.10
N HIS A 526 17.62 -39.95 -8.29
CA HIS A 526 18.55 -41.06 -8.12
C HIS A 526 19.24 -41.54 -9.42
N VAL A 527 19.35 -40.67 -10.42
CA VAL A 527 20.00 -40.95 -11.72
C VAL A 527 21.49 -40.57 -11.69
N ALA A 528 21.86 -39.62 -10.83
CA ALA A 528 23.24 -39.16 -10.69
C ALA A 528 24.16 -40.26 -10.10
N PRO A 529 25.43 -40.32 -10.53
CA PRO A 529 26.41 -41.24 -9.94
C PRO A 529 26.50 -41.06 -8.41
N GLY A 530 26.30 -42.15 -7.67
CA GLY A 530 26.38 -42.15 -6.20
C GLY A 530 25.08 -41.83 -5.46
N THR A 531 24.01 -41.44 -6.17
CA THR A 531 22.66 -41.32 -5.57
C THR A 531 21.74 -42.49 -5.93
N GLN A 532 22.21 -43.42 -6.77
CA GLN A 532 21.44 -44.55 -7.27
C GLN A 532 21.02 -45.50 -6.14
N LEU A 533 19.71 -45.73 -6.04
CA LEU A 533 19.14 -46.64 -5.06
C LEU A 533 19.24 -48.10 -5.54
N HIS A 534 19.33 -49.04 -4.58
CA HIS A 534 19.54 -50.45 -4.88
C HIS A 534 18.61 -51.36 -4.07
N GLY A 535 18.20 -52.48 -4.67
CA GLY A 535 17.41 -53.51 -4.01
C GLY A 535 15.98 -53.07 -3.70
N ARG A 536 15.28 -53.87 -2.88
CA ARG A 536 13.84 -53.68 -2.61
C ARG A 536 13.49 -52.37 -1.91
N ALA A 537 14.35 -51.90 -1.00
CA ALA A 537 14.13 -50.62 -0.31
C ALA A 537 14.23 -49.44 -1.28
N GLY A 538 15.20 -49.48 -2.21
CA GLY A 538 15.33 -48.47 -3.25
C GLY A 538 14.13 -48.39 -4.18
N VAL A 539 13.60 -49.55 -4.60
CA VAL A 539 12.38 -49.61 -5.41
C VAL A 539 11.18 -49.00 -4.69
N ALA A 540 11.03 -49.24 -3.37
CA ALA A 540 9.95 -48.66 -2.59
C ALA A 540 10.03 -47.13 -2.54
N GLU A 541 11.22 -46.57 -2.35
CA GLU A 541 11.46 -45.11 -2.29
C GLU A 541 11.22 -44.43 -3.65
N VAL A 542 11.59 -45.08 -4.76
CA VAL A 542 11.25 -44.60 -6.11
C VAL A 542 9.74 -44.62 -6.35
N ILE A 543 9.04 -45.67 -5.93
CA ILE A 543 7.58 -45.77 -6.06
C ILE A 543 6.88 -44.70 -5.20
N GLU A 544 7.37 -44.43 -3.99
CA GLU A 544 6.87 -43.38 -3.11
C GLU A 544 7.07 -41.99 -3.72
N GLN A 545 8.22 -41.73 -4.34
CA GLN A 545 8.51 -40.49 -5.03
C GLN A 545 7.65 -40.27 -6.29
N LEU A 546 7.30 -41.36 -6.98
CA LEU A 546 6.43 -41.36 -8.15
C LEU A 546 4.95 -41.53 -7.81
N GLN A 547 4.59 -41.56 -6.53
CA GLN A 547 3.21 -41.72 -6.08
C GLN A 547 2.34 -40.58 -6.63
N GLY A 548 1.26 -40.95 -7.34
CA GLY A 548 0.36 -39.99 -8.00
C GLY A 548 0.63 -39.80 -9.50
N ALA A 549 1.68 -40.39 -10.07
CA ALA A 549 1.88 -40.43 -11.51
C ALA A 549 1.05 -41.57 -12.15
N GLU A 550 0.16 -41.21 -13.07
CA GLU A 550 -0.61 -42.19 -13.85
C GLU A 550 0.19 -42.70 -15.05
N TRP A 551 0.87 -43.85 -14.89
CA TRP A 551 1.55 -44.54 -16.00
C TRP A 551 1.01 -45.94 -16.25
N PRO A 552 1.00 -46.41 -17.51
CA PRO A 552 0.66 -47.79 -17.84
C PRO A 552 1.54 -48.78 -17.08
N ALA A 553 0.95 -49.89 -16.60
CA ALA A 553 1.67 -50.88 -15.79
C ALA A 553 2.95 -51.43 -16.47
N GLY A 554 2.96 -51.55 -17.81
CA GLY A 554 4.14 -52.00 -18.55
C GLY A 554 5.27 -50.98 -18.64
N ASP A 555 5.00 -49.70 -18.38
CA ASP A 555 6.02 -48.65 -18.33
C ASP A 555 6.69 -48.60 -16.95
N TRP A 556 5.97 -48.95 -15.87
CA TRP A 556 6.56 -49.14 -14.53
C TRP A 556 7.62 -50.24 -14.48
N GLU A 557 7.53 -51.25 -15.35
CA GLU A 557 8.55 -52.32 -15.44
C GLU A 557 9.82 -51.89 -16.20
N ARG A 558 9.81 -50.72 -16.86
CA ARG A 558 10.90 -50.21 -17.69
C ARG A 558 11.66 -49.04 -17.07
N ILE A 559 11.15 -48.52 -15.96
CA ILE A 559 11.73 -47.44 -15.15
C ILE A 559 12.52 -48.08 -14.02
#